data_AF-A0A1S4CVZ4-F1
#
_entry.id   AF-A0A1S4CVZ4-F1
#
_cell.length_a   1.000
_cell.length_b   1.000
_cell.length_c   1.000
_cell.angle_alpha   90.00
_cell.angle_beta   90.00
_cell.angle_gamma   90.00
#
_symmetry.space_group_name_H-M   'P 1'
#
loop_
_entity.id
_entity.type
_entity.pdbx_description
1 polymer ?
#
loop_
_entity_poly.entity_id
_entity_poly.type
_entity_poly.pdbx_seq_one_letter_code
_entity_poly.pdbx_strand_id
1 'polypeptide(L)'
;MMEPMNPPLSWVFQDKIPVVKRFTGGGTVIVDHRTVFISFICNKDAVPTVQPYPRPIMSWSSQLYSKVFQGVGDFSLRENDYVFGNRKFGGNAQSITKGRWIHHTSFLWDYEMMNMAYLKLPKRAPDYRQARDHSDFICRMKDYISRQEFINRTISALDSHFSATSLELKSFDCPDDTKFMPSSRLLGKEELEERFESESGNVILQSL
;
A
#
# COMPACT_ATOMS: atom_id res chain seq x y z
N MET A 1 33.62 4.47 -12.79
CA MET A 1 32.49 4.72 -13.72
C MET A 1 31.41 3.72 -13.34
N MET A 2 30.36 4.16 -12.64
CA MET A 2 29.20 3.30 -12.42
C MET A 2 28.45 3.21 -13.74
N GLU A 3 28.20 2.00 -14.22
CA GLU A 3 27.29 1.78 -15.36
C GLU A 3 25.94 2.45 -15.06
N PRO A 4 25.26 3.00 -16.08
CA PRO A 4 23.94 3.55 -15.89
C PRO A 4 23.04 2.43 -15.38
N MET A 5 22.60 2.56 -14.13
CA MET A 5 21.67 1.65 -13.49
C MET A 5 20.44 1.55 -14.39
N ASN A 6 20.30 0.38 -15.04
CA ASN A 6 19.22 0.11 -15.98
C ASN A 6 17.88 0.54 -15.36
N PRO A 7 16.99 1.21 -16.11
CA PRO A 7 15.76 1.76 -15.55
C PRO A 7 14.93 0.62 -14.93
N PRO A 8 14.24 0.84 -13.78
CA PRO A 8 13.57 -0.23 -13.03
C PRO A 8 12.61 -1.11 -13.86
N LEU A 9 12.07 -0.57 -14.95
CA LEU A 9 11.18 -1.27 -15.87
C LEU A 9 11.89 -2.36 -16.71
N SER A 10 13.17 -2.18 -17.05
CA SER A 10 13.94 -3.21 -17.76
C SER A 10 14.08 -4.48 -16.93
N TRP A 11 14.34 -4.35 -15.63
CA TRP A 11 14.37 -5.46 -14.69
C TRP A 11 12.98 -6.08 -14.49
N VAL A 12 11.93 -5.26 -14.37
CA VAL A 12 10.54 -5.76 -14.30
C VAL A 12 10.20 -6.66 -15.50
N PHE A 13 10.61 -6.28 -16.71
CA PHE A 13 10.38 -7.10 -17.91
C PHE A 13 11.27 -8.35 -17.95
N GLN A 14 12.55 -8.20 -17.61
CA GLN A 14 13.51 -9.31 -17.57
C GLN A 14 13.07 -10.40 -16.60
N ASP A 15 12.64 -10.00 -15.41
CA ASP A 15 12.21 -10.90 -14.33
C ASP A 15 10.71 -11.26 -14.44
N LYS A 16 10.04 -10.79 -15.49
CA LYS A 16 8.63 -11.09 -15.83
C LYS A 16 7.67 -10.80 -14.67
N ILE A 17 7.90 -9.70 -13.96
CA ILE A 17 7.07 -9.30 -12.82
C ILE A 17 5.75 -8.72 -13.34
N PRO A 18 4.58 -9.28 -12.98
CA PRO A 18 3.30 -8.74 -13.39
C PRO A 18 3.06 -7.34 -12.82
N VAL A 19 2.65 -6.40 -13.68
CA VAL A 19 2.29 -5.05 -13.24
C VAL A 19 0.78 -4.90 -13.23
N VAL A 20 0.21 -4.63 -12.06
CA VAL A 20 -1.22 -4.42 -11.87
C VAL A 20 -1.50 -2.96 -11.57
N LYS A 21 -2.35 -2.33 -12.40
CA LYS A 21 -2.92 -1.03 -12.05
C LYS A 21 -4.13 -1.29 -11.16
N ARG A 22 -4.02 -0.88 -9.89
CA ARG A 22 -5.13 -0.98 -8.93
C ARG A 22 -6.15 0.14 -9.11
N PHE A 23 -7.35 -0.06 -8.58
CA PHE A 23 -8.46 0.90 -8.65
C PHE A 23 -8.32 2.08 -7.67
N THR A 24 -7.48 1.96 -6.64
CA THR A 24 -7.17 3.04 -5.70
C THR A 24 -6.02 3.91 -6.23
N GLY A 25 -5.96 5.16 -5.78
CA GLY A 25 -4.84 6.05 -6.11
C GLY A 25 -3.55 5.70 -5.35
N GLY A 26 -2.53 6.55 -5.47
CA GLY A 26 -1.26 6.46 -4.72
C GLY A 26 -0.08 5.93 -5.55
N GLY A 27 1.03 5.64 -4.87
CA GLY A 27 2.28 5.20 -5.51
C GLY A 27 2.33 3.71 -5.85
N THR A 28 3.43 3.28 -6.48
CA THR A 28 3.71 1.87 -6.80
C THR A 28 4.30 1.16 -5.58
N VAL A 29 3.92 -0.10 -5.38
CA VAL A 29 4.50 -0.99 -4.37
C VAL A 29 4.91 -2.29 -5.06
N ILE A 30 5.97 -2.91 -4.56
CA ILE A 30 6.32 -4.28 -4.92
C ILE A 30 5.61 -5.23 -3.96
N VAL A 31 5.10 -6.35 -4.48
CA VAL A 31 4.27 -7.29 -3.72
C VAL A 31 4.82 -8.69 -3.89
N ASP A 32 5.02 -9.37 -2.77
CA ASP A 32 5.49 -10.75 -2.70
C ASP A 32 4.74 -11.54 -1.60
N HIS A 33 5.11 -12.81 -1.41
CA HIS A 33 4.57 -13.70 -0.37
C HIS A 33 4.84 -13.22 1.08
N ARG A 34 5.69 -12.20 1.24
CA ARG A 34 6.04 -11.57 2.51
C ARG A 34 5.42 -10.18 2.65
N THR A 35 4.49 -9.82 1.78
CA THR A 35 3.65 -8.63 1.93
C THR A 35 2.33 -9.03 2.58
N VAL A 36 1.87 -8.27 3.58
CA VAL A 36 0.57 -8.49 4.22
C VAL A 36 -0.35 -7.36 3.85
N PHE A 37 -1.57 -7.66 3.41
CA PHE A 37 -2.59 -6.66 3.15
C PHE A 37 -3.71 -6.73 4.18
N ILE A 38 -4.15 -5.57 4.64
CA ILE A 38 -5.44 -5.43 5.33
C ILE A 38 -6.27 -4.41 4.55
N SER A 39 -7.54 -4.72 4.34
CA SER A 39 -8.50 -3.81 3.72
C SER A 39 -9.72 -3.66 4.61
N PHE A 40 -10.04 -2.43 4.98
CA PHE A 40 -11.34 -2.08 5.56
C PHE A 40 -12.27 -1.65 4.43
N ILE A 41 -13.39 -2.36 4.28
CA ILE A 41 -14.44 -2.06 3.32
C ILE A 41 -15.67 -1.67 4.12
N CYS A 42 -16.03 -0.40 4.09
CA CYS A 42 -17.04 0.15 4.98
C CYS A 42 -18.15 0.86 4.20
N ASN A 43 -19.39 0.61 4.58
CA ASN A 43 -20.48 1.53 4.25
C ASN A 43 -20.23 2.86 4.96
N LYS A 44 -20.51 3.99 4.29
CA LYS A 44 -20.27 5.32 4.86
C LYS A 44 -20.94 5.52 6.24
N ASP A 45 -22.10 4.91 6.43
CA ASP A 45 -22.92 5.07 7.64
C ASP A 45 -22.55 4.04 8.72
N ALA A 46 -21.68 3.06 8.43
CA ALA A 46 -21.23 2.07 9.41
C ALA A 46 -20.23 2.64 10.43
N VAL A 47 -19.57 3.75 10.09
CA VAL A 47 -18.69 4.49 11.01
C VAL A 47 -19.09 5.96 10.98
N PRO A 48 -20.19 6.36 11.66
CA PRO A 48 -20.81 7.69 11.50
C PRO A 48 -19.88 8.86 11.81
N THR A 49 -18.86 8.65 12.65
CA THR A 49 -17.87 9.65 13.05
C THR A 49 -16.81 9.90 11.99
N VAL A 50 -16.73 9.06 10.95
CA VAL A 50 -15.71 9.13 9.90
C VAL A 50 -16.32 9.69 8.63
N GLN A 51 -15.97 10.93 8.33
CA GLN A 51 -16.32 11.54 7.05
C GLN A 51 -15.61 10.78 5.91
N PRO A 52 -16.28 10.55 4.76
CA PRO A 52 -15.73 9.76 3.65
C PRO A 52 -14.71 10.58 2.84
N TYR A 53 -13.61 10.98 3.49
CA TYR A 53 -12.48 11.69 2.89
C TYR A 53 -11.17 11.02 3.34
N PRO A 54 -10.08 11.15 2.56
CA PRO A 54 -8.83 10.45 2.87
C PRO A 54 -8.30 10.70 4.29
N ARG A 55 -8.25 11.97 4.74
CA ARG A 55 -7.69 12.34 6.05
C ARG A 55 -8.50 11.77 7.24
N PRO A 56 -9.83 11.94 7.33
CA PRO A 56 -10.63 11.30 8.37
C PRO A 56 -10.48 9.78 8.41
N ILE A 57 -10.49 9.11 7.25
CA ILE A 57 -10.32 7.65 7.17
C ILE A 57 -8.95 7.24 7.69
N MET A 58 -7.88 7.94 7.29
CA MET A 58 -6.52 7.71 7.79
C MET A 58 -6.41 7.93 9.30
N SER A 59 -7.03 8.98 9.83
CA SER A 59 -7.04 9.27 11.27
C SER A 59 -7.74 8.16 12.05
N TRP A 60 -8.89 7.68 11.55
CA TRP A 60 -9.63 6.58 12.16
C TRP A 60 -8.82 5.29 12.17
N SER A 61 -8.24 4.89 11.04
CA SER A 61 -7.44 3.66 10.97
C SER A 61 -6.17 3.78 11.81
N SER A 62 -5.56 4.97 11.90
CA SER A 62 -4.45 5.23 12.82
C SER A 62 -4.86 5.01 14.27
N GLN A 63 -6.03 5.47 14.71
CA GLN A 63 -6.49 5.26 16.10
C GLN A 63 -6.73 3.77 16.40
N LEU A 64 -7.28 3.02 15.44
CA LEU A 64 -7.39 1.57 15.54
C LEU A 64 -6.01 0.92 15.71
N TYR A 65 -5.07 1.24 14.82
CA TYR A 65 -3.73 0.66 14.87
C TYR A 65 -2.89 1.13 16.06
N SER A 66 -3.15 2.29 16.64
CA SER A 66 -2.51 2.71 17.90
C SER A 66 -2.80 1.73 19.03
N LYS A 67 -3.99 1.11 19.06
CA LYS A 67 -4.30 0.03 20.01
C LYS A 67 -3.54 -1.26 19.66
N VAL A 68 -3.49 -1.61 18.37
CA VAL A 68 -2.80 -2.81 17.88
C VAL A 68 -1.30 -2.77 18.22
N PHE A 69 -0.66 -1.62 18.04
CA PHE A 69 0.77 -1.44 18.30
C PHE A 69 1.08 -0.87 19.68
N GLN A 70 0.14 -0.92 20.61
CA GLN A 70 0.41 -0.48 21.98
C GLN A 70 1.56 -1.32 22.58
N GLY A 71 2.63 -0.64 23.00
CA GLY A 71 3.85 -1.26 23.52
C GLY A 71 4.74 -1.91 22.46
N VAL A 72 4.47 -1.70 21.16
CA VAL A 72 5.24 -2.27 20.04
C VAL A 72 5.77 -1.14 19.16
N GLY A 73 7.07 -0.91 19.23
CA GLY A 73 7.72 0.18 18.50
C GLY A 73 7.13 1.56 18.85
N ASP A 74 7.46 2.56 18.06
CA ASP A 74 6.93 3.93 18.18
C ASP A 74 5.94 4.19 17.04
N PHE A 75 4.77 3.56 17.11
CA PHE A 75 3.77 3.66 16.03
C PHE A 75 3.22 5.08 15.89
N SER A 76 3.23 5.59 14.66
CA SER A 76 2.47 6.79 14.31
C SER A 76 2.01 6.79 12.86
N LEU A 77 1.00 7.61 12.58
CA LEU A 77 0.63 8.00 11.23
C LEU A 77 1.43 9.26 10.84
N ARG A 78 2.20 9.16 9.76
CA ARG A 78 2.89 10.30 9.14
C ARG A 78 2.47 10.47 7.70
N GLU A 79 1.82 11.59 7.42
CA GLU A 79 1.16 11.86 6.14
C GLU A 79 0.20 10.72 5.75
N ASN A 80 0.60 9.83 4.83
CA ASN A 80 -0.19 8.69 4.37
C ASN A 80 0.43 7.34 4.78
N ASP A 81 1.46 7.34 5.61
CA ASP A 81 2.25 6.16 5.95
C ASP A 81 2.12 5.79 7.42
N TYR A 82 2.12 4.49 7.71
CA TYR A 82 2.34 3.98 9.05
C TYR A 82 3.83 3.77 9.28
N VAL A 83 4.31 4.29 10.40
CA VAL A 83 5.74 4.31 10.73
C VAL A 83 5.99 3.82 12.14
N PHE A 84 7.16 3.20 12.36
CA PHE A 84 7.76 3.05 13.67
C PHE A 84 8.88 4.08 13.79
N GLY A 85 8.69 5.08 14.65
CA GLY A 85 9.54 6.27 14.75
C GLY A 85 9.54 7.05 13.44
N ASN A 86 10.65 6.98 12.69
CA ASN A 86 10.82 7.63 11.39
C ASN A 86 10.91 6.64 10.22
N ARG A 87 10.63 5.34 10.45
CA ARG A 87 10.74 4.30 9.42
C ARG A 87 9.36 3.76 9.04
N LYS A 88 9.05 3.85 7.75
CA LYS A 88 7.79 3.38 7.18
C LYS A 88 7.72 1.85 7.18
N PHE A 89 6.57 1.32 7.58
CA PHE A 89 6.26 -0.11 7.46
C PHE A 89 4.88 -0.37 6.85
N GLY A 90 4.03 0.65 6.71
CA GLY A 90 2.71 0.53 6.09
C GLY A 90 2.46 1.63 5.06
N GLY A 91 2.06 1.24 3.85
CA GLY A 91 1.63 2.16 2.79
C GLY A 91 0.13 2.07 2.55
N ASN A 92 -0.55 3.21 2.58
CA ASN A 92 -2.01 3.27 2.52
C ASN A 92 -2.55 3.81 1.19
N ALA A 93 -3.73 3.33 0.80
CA ALA A 93 -4.52 3.98 -0.24
C ALA A 93 -6.02 3.78 -0.02
N GLN A 94 -6.81 4.64 -0.65
CA GLN A 94 -8.27 4.64 -0.53
C GLN A 94 -8.96 4.68 -1.88
N SER A 95 -10.20 4.18 -1.89
CA SER A 95 -11.21 4.52 -2.89
C SER A 95 -12.49 4.91 -2.16
N ILE A 96 -13.10 6.01 -2.56
CA ILE A 96 -14.29 6.55 -1.94
C ILE A 96 -15.36 6.67 -3.02
N THR A 97 -16.53 6.11 -2.74
CA THR A 97 -17.71 6.18 -3.59
C THR A 97 -18.87 6.80 -2.80
N LYS A 98 -20.01 7.05 -3.45
CA LYS A 98 -21.17 7.70 -2.81
C LYS A 98 -21.66 7.01 -1.53
N GLY A 99 -21.57 5.68 -1.45
CA GLY A 99 -22.10 4.89 -0.33
C GLY A 99 -21.07 4.13 0.49
N ARG A 100 -19.83 4.04 0.02
CA ARG A 100 -18.80 3.17 0.60
C ARG A 100 -17.42 3.78 0.44
N TRP A 101 -16.54 3.41 1.35
CA TRP A 101 -15.12 3.67 1.22
C TRP A 101 -14.32 2.40 1.50
N ILE A 102 -13.17 2.32 0.86
CA ILE A 102 -12.18 1.27 1.06
C ILE A 102 -10.91 1.95 1.53
N HIS A 103 -10.32 1.43 2.59
CA HIS A 103 -8.98 1.77 3.03
C HIS A 103 -8.15 0.50 3.07
N HIS A 104 -7.12 0.42 2.23
CA HIS A 104 -6.21 -0.70 2.26
C HIS A 104 -4.80 -0.28 2.68
N THR A 105 -4.13 -1.19 3.35
CA THR A 105 -2.77 -1.02 3.83
C THR A 105 -1.93 -2.19 3.31
N SER A 106 -0.81 -1.84 2.70
CA SER A 106 0.28 -2.76 2.38
C SER A 106 1.30 -2.71 3.53
N PHE A 107 1.39 -3.79 4.29
CA PHE A 107 2.36 -3.94 5.37
C PHE A 107 3.62 -4.62 4.85
N LEU A 108 4.75 -3.96 5.08
CA LEU A 108 6.10 -4.44 4.81
C LEU A 108 6.49 -5.49 5.86
N TRP A 109 5.92 -6.70 5.76
CA TRP A 109 6.09 -7.71 6.80
C TRP A 109 7.53 -8.21 6.86
N ASP A 110 8.04 -8.77 5.76
CA ASP A 110 9.41 -9.28 5.65
C ASP A 110 9.97 -9.12 4.24
N TYR A 111 9.96 -7.89 3.72
CA TYR A 111 10.41 -7.63 2.35
C TYR A 111 11.90 -7.96 2.14
N GLU A 112 12.21 -8.32 0.90
CA GLU A 112 13.59 -8.42 0.42
C GLU A 112 14.08 -7.07 -0.09
N MET A 113 15.27 -6.64 0.35
CA MET A 113 15.75 -5.30 0.04
C MET A 113 16.00 -5.09 -1.45
N MET A 114 16.43 -6.16 -2.14
CA MET A 114 16.70 -6.17 -3.58
C MET A 114 15.45 -5.83 -4.40
N ASN A 115 14.26 -6.22 -3.91
CA ASN A 115 12.99 -5.94 -4.58
C ASN A 115 12.65 -4.44 -4.65
N MET A 116 13.27 -3.60 -3.81
CA MET A 116 13.06 -2.14 -3.90
C MET A 116 13.75 -1.53 -5.13
N ALA A 117 14.66 -2.25 -5.76
CA ALA A 117 15.31 -1.83 -7.00
C ALA A 117 14.32 -1.76 -8.19
N TYR A 118 13.20 -2.50 -8.13
CA TYR A 118 12.11 -2.41 -9.11
C TYR A 118 11.28 -1.12 -9.00
N LEU A 119 11.44 -0.35 -7.93
CA LEU A 119 10.64 0.85 -7.68
C LEU A 119 11.41 2.10 -8.09
N LYS A 120 10.78 2.94 -8.93
CA LYS A 120 11.24 4.30 -9.15
C LYS A 120 11.04 5.13 -7.87
N LEU A 121 11.91 6.11 -7.64
CA LEU A 121 11.64 7.13 -6.65
C LEU A 121 10.35 7.89 -7.04
N PRO A 122 9.41 8.07 -6.09
CA PRO A 122 8.16 8.75 -6.40
C PRO A 122 8.42 10.22 -6.73
N LYS A 123 7.69 10.77 -7.72
CA LYS A 123 7.75 12.21 -8.09
C LYS A 123 7.51 13.14 -6.90
N ARG A 124 6.71 12.67 -5.92
CA ARG A 124 6.50 13.32 -4.64
C ARG A 124 6.72 12.32 -3.52
N ALA A 125 7.86 12.45 -2.84
CA ALA A 125 8.12 11.75 -1.59
C ALA A 125 7.50 12.51 -0.41
N PRO A 126 7.17 11.83 0.71
CA PRO A 126 6.74 12.51 1.92
C PRO A 126 7.92 13.31 2.51
N ASP A 127 7.62 14.46 3.13
CA ASP A 127 8.63 15.41 3.59
C ASP A 127 9.54 14.78 4.66
N TYR A 128 8.96 13.94 5.52
CA TYR A 128 9.70 13.23 6.57
C TYR A 128 10.66 12.14 6.03
N ARG A 129 10.60 11.80 4.73
CA ARG A 129 11.62 10.93 4.12
C ARG A 129 13.00 11.56 4.19
N GLN A 130 13.10 12.89 4.10
CA GLN A 130 14.36 13.63 4.17
C GLN A 130 15.42 13.07 3.21
N ALA A 131 15.00 12.75 1.97
CA ALA A 131 15.84 12.17 0.92
C ALA A 131 16.57 10.85 1.29
N ARG A 132 16.16 10.16 2.37
CA ARG A 132 16.70 8.85 2.73
C ARG A 132 16.42 7.80 1.66
N ASP A 133 17.39 6.93 1.45
CA ASP A 133 17.23 5.72 0.65
C ASP A 133 16.31 4.71 1.34
N HIS A 134 15.87 3.69 0.59
CA HIS A 134 14.92 2.71 1.12
C HIS A 134 15.44 2.01 2.39
N SER A 135 16.72 1.64 2.44
CA SER A 135 17.31 0.96 3.62
C SER A 135 17.14 1.73 4.93
N ASP A 136 17.17 3.07 4.87
CA ASP A 136 17.08 3.94 6.04
C ASP A 136 15.66 4.48 6.26
N PHE A 137 14.81 4.37 5.26
CA PHE A 137 13.45 4.90 5.27
C PHE A 137 12.39 3.86 5.64
N ILE A 138 12.55 2.59 5.27
CA ILE A 138 11.59 1.52 5.57
C ILE A 138 12.12 0.55 6.62
N CYS A 139 11.21 -0.19 7.26
CA CYS A 139 11.56 -1.27 8.18
C CYS A 139 10.59 -2.45 8.05
N ARG A 140 11.05 -3.63 8.47
CA ARG A 140 10.26 -4.86 8.45
C ARG A 140 9.41 -4.95 9.71
N MET A 141 8.15 -5.29 9.54
CA MET A 141 7.21 -5.40 10.65
C MET A 141 7.45 -6.65 11.50
N LYS A 142 8.00 -7.72 10.91
CA LYS A 142 8.33 -8.97 11.63
C LYS A 142 9.31 -8.76 12.79
N ASP A 143 10.13 -7.71 12.71
CA ASP A 143 11.16 -7.40 13.70
C ASP A 143 10.55 -6.79 14.99
N TYR A 144 9.26 -6.44 14.95
CA TYR A 144 8.52 -5.81 16.05
C TYR A 144 7.39 -6.69 16.61
N ILE A 145 6.72 -7.48 15.77
CA ILE A 145 5.54 -8.27 16.17
C ILE A 145 5.39 -9.52 15.29
N SER A 146 4.89 -10.62 15.88
CA SER A 146 4.59 -11.85 15.13
C SER A 146 3.27 -11.73 14.35
N ARG A 147 3.10 -12.51 13.26
CA ARG A 147 1.87 -12.45 12.43
C ARG A 147 0.64 -12.78 13.26
N GLN A 148 0.73 -13.82 14.09
CA GLN A 148 -0.36 -14.25 14.94
C GLN A 148 -0.77 -13.16 15.94
N GLU A 149 0.22 -12.54 16.59
CA GLU A 149 -0.05 -11.47 17.55
C GLU A 149 -0.66 -10.25 16.87
N PHE A 150 -0.14 -9.85 15.69
CA PHE A 150 -0.71 -8.76 14.91
C PHE A 150 -2.17 -9.00 14.54
N ILE A 151 -2.51 -10.21 14.07
CA ILE A 151 -3.89 -10.59 13.74
C ILE A 151 -4.78 -10.55 14.99
N ASN A 152 -4.35 -11.19 16.08
CA ASN A 152 -5.11 -11.25 17.34
C ASN A 152 -5.40 -9.84 17.89
N ARG A 153 -4.38 -8.98 17.90
CA ARG A 153 -4.54 -7.58 18.34
C ARG A 153 -5.42 -6.76 17.41
N THR A 154 -5.37 -7.01 16.11
CA THR A 154 -6.26 -6.36 15.14
C THR A 154 -7.71 -6.75 15.39
N ILE A 155 -7.99 -8.04 15.61
CA ILE A 155 -9.33 -8.52 15.96
C ILE A 155 -9.79 -7.90 17.28
N SER A 156 -8.96 -7.93 18.32
CA SER A 156 -9.30 -7.32 19.62
C SER A 156 -9.55 -5.81 19.53
N ALA A 157 -8.78 -5.08 18.72
CA ALA A 157 -9.00 -3.66 18.48
C ALA A 157 -10.34 -3.41 17.78
N LEU A 158 -10.72 -4.27 16.83
CA LEU A 158 -12.02 -4.21 16.16
C LEU A 158 -13.17 -4.53 17.10
N ASP A 159 -13.05 -5.55 17.95
CA ASP A 159 -14.06 -5.95 18.94
C ASP A 159 -14.38 -4.83 19.95
N SER A 160 -13.43 -3.92 20.18
CA SER A 160 -13.67 -2.74 21.03
C SER A 160 -14.63 -1.70 20.42
N HIS A 161 -14.94 -1.82 19.12
CA HIS A 161 -15.77 -0.86 18.37
C HIS A 161 -16.90 -1.50 17.57
N PHE A 162 -16.77 -2.77 17.21
CA PHE A 162 -17.70 -3.51 16.36
C PHE A 162 -17.94 -4.89 16.92
N SER A 163 -19.10 -5.49 16.64
CA SER A 163 -19.28 -6.93 16.80
C SER A 163 -18.63 -7.64 15.61
N ALA A 164 -17.49 -8.29 15.80
CA ALA A 164 -16.79 -8.99 14.73
C ALA A 164 -17.18 -10.48 14.67
N THR A 165 -17.31 -11.00 13.46
CA THR A 165 -17.45 -12.44 13.19
C THR A 165 -16.42 -12.83 12.15
N SER A 166 -15.65 -13.88 12.44
CA SER A 166 -14.70 -14.44 11.47
C SER A 166 -15.45 -15.27 10.42
N LEU A 167 -15.10 -15.06 9.15
CA LEU A 167 -15.60 -15.83 8.02
C LEU A 167 -14.41 -16.27 7.18
N GLU A 168 -14.33 -17.57 6.91
CA GLU A 168 -13.41 -18.06 5.88
C GLU A 168 -13.98 -17.73 4.51
N LEU A 169 -13.18 -17.05 3.69
CA LEU A 169 -13.49 -16.85 2.29
C LEU A 169 -13.43 -18.21 1.57
N LYS A 170 -14.61 -18.79 1.32
CA LYS A 170 -14.75 -19.82 0.28
C LYS A 170 -14.53 -19.14 -1.07
N SER A 171 -14.02 -19.87 -2.06
CA SER A 171 -13.90 -19.35 -3.43
C SER A 171 -15.26 -18.79 -3.87
N PHE A 172 -15.32 -17.49 -4.09
CA PHE A 172 -16.49 -16.86 -4.67
C PHE A 172 -16.38 -17.01 -6.18
N ASP A 173 -17.29 -17.76 -6.79
CA ASP A 173 -17.55 -17.61 -8.22
C ASP A 173 -18.05 -16.19 -8.41
N CYS A 174 -17.33 -15.40 -9.21
CA CYS A 174 -17.78 -14.07 -9.60
C CYS A 174 -19.09 -14.29 -10.35
N PRO A 175 -20.25 -13.79 -9.88
CA PRO A 175 -21.49 -14.03 -10.59
C PRO A 175 -21.37 -13.43 -12.00
N ASP A 176 -21.47 -14.27 -13.03
CA ASP A 176 -21.34 -13.87 -14.45
C ASP A 176 -22.32 -12.75 -14.84
N ASP A 177 -23.41 -12.58 -14.08
CA ASP A 177 -24.43 -11.54 -14.27
C ASP A 177 -24.08 -10.16 -13.69
N THR A 178 -22.90 -9.98 -13.11
CA THR A 178 -22.50 -8.65 -12.63
C THR A 178 -22.06 -7.76 -13.81
N LYS A 179 -22.80 -6.66 -14.07
CA LYS A 179 -22.36 -5.58 -14.97
C LYS A 179 -21.11 -4.82 -14.46
N PHE A 180 -20.45 -5.31 -13.42
CA PHE A 180 -19.32 -4.66 -12.79
C PHE A 180 -18.05 -4.99 -13.57
N MET A 181 -17.47 -3.97 -14.21
CA MET A 181 -16.15 -4.10 -14.82
C MET A 181 -15.08 -3.68 -13.80
N PRO A 182 -14.19 -4.60 -13.37
CA PRO A 182 -13.09 -4.24 -12.48
C PRO A 182 -12.19 -3.20 -13.16
N SER A 183 -11.97 -2.07 -12.51
CA SER A 183 -11.01 -1.08 -12.98
C SER A 183 -9.57 -1.45 -12.64
N SER A 184 -9.37 -2.43 -11.76
CA SER A 184 -8.06 -3.05 -11.56
C SER A 184 -7.77 -4.02 -12.68
N ARG A 185 -6.61 -3.87 -13.32
CA ARG A 185 -6.24 -4.70 -14.46
C ARG A 185 -4.73 -4.90 -14.55
N LEU A 186 -4.35 -6.02 -15.15
CA LEU A 186 -2.98 -6.23 -15.61
C LEU A 186 -2.65 -5.21 -16.70
N LEU A 187 -1.46 -4.64 -16.62
CA LEU A 187 -0.93 -3.76 -17.65
C LEU A 187 -0.22 -4.61 -18.72
N GLY A 188 -0.59 -4.38 -19.97
CA GLY A 188 0.09 -5.00 -21.11
C GLY A 188 1.50 -4.43 -21.29
N LYS A 189 2.36 -5.21 -21.96
CA LYS A 189 3.75 -4.82 -22.23
C LYS A 189 3.83 -3.49 -23.00
N GLU A 190 3.02 -3.34 -24.04
CA GLU A 190 2.95 -2.13 -24.87
C GLU A 190 2.59 -0.89 -24.03
N GLU A 191 1.57 -0.97 -23.16
CA GLU A 191 1.19 0.15 -22.27
C GLU A 191 2.32 0.51 -21.28
N LEU A 192 3.10 -0.48 -20.83
CA LEU A 192 4.24 -0.24 -19.94
C LEU A 192 5.41 0.43 -20.69
N GLU A 193 5.64 0.04 -21.94
CA GLU A 193 6.67 0.61 -22.82
C GLU A 193 6.31 2.05 -23.24
N GLU A 194 5.08 2.33 -23.65
CA GLU A 194 4.62 3.70 -23.99
C GLU A 194 4.75 4.66 -22.80
N ARG A 195 4.41 4.20 -21.60
CA ARG A 195 4.58 4.97 -20.36
C ARG A 195 6.05 5.20 -20.02
N PHE A 196 6.95 4.34 -20.48
CA PHE A 196 8.38 4.50 -20.30
C PHE A 196 8.97 5.53 -21.27
N GLU A 197 8.60 5.45 -22.55
CA GLU A 197 9.07 6.37 -23.58
C GLU A 197 8.58 7.81 -23.35
N SER A 198 7.31 7.97 -22.99
CA SER A 198 6.72 9.29 -22.67
C SER A 198 7.34 9.97 -21.44
N GLU A 199 7.84 9.20 -20.48
CA GLU A 199 8.60 9.76 -19.34
C GLU A 199 10.04 10.09 -19.71
N SER A 200 10.68 9.27 -20.55
CA SER A 200 12.07 9.50 -21.00
C SER A 200 12.20 10.73 -21.90
N GLY A 201 11.21 10.97 -22.78
CA GLY A 201 11.15 12.18 -23.61
C GLY A 201 10.93 13.48 -22.80
N ASN A 202 10.22 13.40 -21.67
CA ASN A 202 10.02 14.55 -20.78
C ASN A 202 11.27 14.93 -19.98
N VAL A 203 12.17 13.97 -19.70
CA VAL A 203 13.45 14.27 -19.03
C VAL A 203 14.38 15.07 -19.94
N ILE A 204 14.37 14.79 -21.26
CA ILE A 204 15.20 15.52 -22.24
C ILE A 204 14.72 16.97 -22.41
N LEU A 205 13.39 17.19 -22.38
CA LEU A 205 12.79 18.54 -22.50
C LEU A 205 12.90 19.39 -21.23
N GLN A 206 13.16 18.79 -20.06
CA GLN A 206 13.40 19.53 -18.81
C GLN A 206 14.89 19.86 -18.59
N SER A 207 15.79 19.39 -19.46
CA SER A 207 17.23 19.65 -19.43
C SER A 207 17.72 20.62 -20.53
N LEU A 208 16.80 21.24 -21.26
CA LEU A 208 17.04 22.37 -22.18
C LEU A 208 16.51 23.66 -21.57
#